data_AF-A0A562WKK9-F1
#
_entry.id   AF-A0A562WKK9-F1
#
_cell.length_a   1.000
_cell.length_b   1.000
_cell.length_c   1.000
_cell.angle_alpha   90.00
_cell.angle_beta   90.00
_cell.angle_gamma   90.00
#
_symmetry.space_group_name_H-M   'P 1'
#
loop_
_entity.id
_entity.type
_entity.pdbx_description
1 polymer ?
#
loop_
_entity_poly.entity_id
_entity_poly.type
_entity_poly.pdbx_seq_one_letter_code
_entity_poly.pdbx_strand_id
1 'polypeptide(L)'
;MTIVFADRGLHLGVLNALLTNGVIAAADLGAIVESTGPDGPDDGYPGPGPRLAASLDLLHAVTVPSAAAAAISHLDFDGGNEIYMLVEQTLDIDTGGESDDYNVTSLEGIQALSGLQSLDLDGHGYHPEPLDLTPLTGHPTLSELFLTGDCTGAGALESLPALRNLDITLAHLDDPDVPTRLEARGVTVHHRGRR
;
A
#
# COMPACT_ATOMS: atom_id res chain seq x y z
N MET A 1 6.74 8.69 20.09
CA MET A 1 6.21 7.33 19.90
C MET A 1 6.51 6.93 18.47
N THR A 2 6.86 5.67 18.24
CA THR A 2 7.10 5.12 16.91
C THR A 2 6.15 3.95 16.65
N ILE A 3 5.93 3.61 15.39
CA ILE A 3 5.07 2.53 14.92
C ILE A 3 5.80 1.71 13.86
N VAL A 4 5.50 0.40 13.82
CA VAL A 4 5.75 -0.48 12.69
C VAL A 4 4.39 -1.06 12.31
N PHE A 5 4.05 -1.00 11.02
CA PHE A 5 2.80 -1.53 10.50
C PHE A 5 2.97 -3.04 10.33
N ALA A 6 1.96 -3.85 10.67
CA ALA A 6 2.13 -5.30 10.66
C ALA A 6 2.32 -5.85 9.24
N ASP A 7 1.59 -5.28 8.28
CA ASP A 7 1.70 -5.61 6.86
C ASP A 7 2.94 -4.94 6.25
N ARG A 8 3.72 -5.74 5.52
CA ARG A 8 4.98 -5.29 4.91
C ARG A 8 4.75 -4.34 3.74
N GLY A 9 3.77 -4.63 2.88
CA GLY A 9 3.41 -3.77 1.75
C GLY A 9 2.94 -2.39 2.22
N LEU A 10 2.00 -2.35 3.17
CA LEU A 10 1.52 -1.12 3.79
C LEU A 10 2.67 -0.35 4.43
N HIS A 11 3.57 -1.05 5.12
CA HIS A 11 4.73 -0.43 5.73
C HIS A 11 5.66 0.20 4.68
N LEU A 12 5.92 -0.49 3.57
CA LEU A 12 6.71 0.04 2.45
C LEU A 12 6.06 1.26 1.82
N GLY A 13 4.73 1.26 1.62
CA GLY A 13 4.00 2.43 1.15
C GLY A 13 4.13 3.62 2.10
N VAL A 14 4.10 3.38 3.42
CA VAL A 14 4.36 4.42 4.42
C VAL A 14 5.80 4.95 4.31
N LEU A 15 6.80 4.07 4.19
CA LEU A 15 8.19 4.49 4.01
C LEU A 15 8.37 5.27 2.70
N ASN A 16 7.70 4.86 1.61
CA ASN A 16 7.67 5.59 0.35
C ASN A 16 7.14 7.01 0.55
N ALA A 17 5.98 7.17 1.20
CA ALA A 17 5.42 8.49 1.45
C ALA A 17 6.35 9.37 2.31
N LEU A 18 7.08 8.79 3.27
CA LEU A 18 8.06 9.53 4.06
C LEU A 18 9.31 9.91 3.25
N LEU A 19 9.72 9.05 2.33
CA LEU A 19 10.80 9.31 1.37
C LEU A 19 10.43 10.47 0.44
N THR A 20 9.28 10.40 -0.22
CA THR A 20 8.80 11.42 -1.15
C THR A 20 8.55 12.77 -0.45
N ASN A 21 8.11 12.74 0.81
CA ASN A 21 7.95 13.96 1.62
C ASN A 21 9.27 14.48 2.24
N GLY A 22 10.41 13.82 1.99
CA GLY A 22 11.73 14.21 2.50
C GLY A 22 11.89 14.06 4.02
N VAL A 23 11.06 13.24 4.67
CA VAL A 23 11.16 12.94 6.11
C VAL A 23 12.25 11.90 6.37
N ILE A 24 12.46 10.97 5.44
CA ILE A 24 13.54 9.98 5.46
C ILE A 24 14.38 10.17 4.19
N ALA A 25 15.70 10.05 4.29
CA ALA A 25 16.58 10.17 3.14
C ALA A 25 16.69 8.84 2.37
N ALA A 26 16.69 8.91 1.04
CA ALA A 26 16.95 7.76 0.16
C ALA A 26 18.23 7.01 0.56
N ALA A 27 19.30 7.75 0.91
CA ALA A 27 20.58 7.15 1.30
C ALA A 27 20.47 6.28 2.57
N ASP A 28 19.59 6.62 3.51
CA ASP A 28 19.41 5.84 4.73
C ASP A 28 18.71 4.51 4.43
N LEU A 29 17.67 4.52 3.58
CA LEU A 29 16.99 3.31 3.14
C LEU A 29 17.88 2.46 2.22
N GLY A 30 18.64 3.10 1.32
CA GLY A 30 19.61 2.43 0.45
C GLY A 30 20.68 1.70 1.26
N ALA A 31 21.23 2.34 2.30
CA ALA A 31 22.21 1.69 3.18
C ALA A 31 21.64 0.45 3.90
N ILE A 32 20.34 0.44 4.22
CA ILE A 32 19.66 -0.75 4.78
C ILE A 32 19.64 -1.89 3.76
N VAL A 33 19.23 -1.60 2.53
CA VAL A 33 19.20 -2.60 1.45
C VAL A 33 20.61 -3.11 1.13
N GLU A 34 21.61 -2.23 1.03
CA GLU A 34 23.02 -2.58 0.82
C GLU A 34 23.59 -3.47 1.93
N SER A 35 23.10 -3.33 3.17
CA SER A 35 23.58 -4.10 4.31
C SER A 35 23.29 -5.60 4.22
N THR A 36 22.42 -6.02 3.31
CA THR A 36 22.17 -7.44 2.99
C THR A 36 23.36 -8.12 2.29
N GLY A 37 24.38 -7.35 1.88
CA GLY A 37 25.59 -7.86 1.23
C GLY A 37 25.36 -8.15 -0.25
N PRO A 38 26.35 -8.70 -0.98
CA PRO A 38 26.15 -9.13 -2.35
C PRO A 38 25.27 -10.38 -2.41
N ASP A 39 24.66 -10.64 -3.57
CA ASP A 39 24.04 -11.93 -3.83
C ASP A 39 25.07 -13.05 -3.65
N GLY A 40 24.58 -14.21 -3.19
CA GLY A 40 25.35 -15.45 -3.25
C GLY A 40 25.76 -15.76 -4.69
N PRO A 41 26.62 -16.77 -4.91
CA PRO A 41 26.92 -17.20 -6.28
C PRO A 41 25.61 -17.44 -7.04
N ASP A 42 25.54 -16.92 -8.26
CA ASP A 42 24.41 -17.07 -9.20
C ASP A 42 23.96 -18.54 -9.20
N ASP A 43 22.84 -18.81 -8.54
CA ASP A 43 22.26 -20.14 -8.42
C ASP A 43 21.36 -20.47 -9.62
N GLY A 44 21.31 -19.59 -10.61
CA GLY A 44 20.50 -19.71 -11.82
C GLY A 44 19.02 -19.46 -11.57
N TYR A 45 18.62 -18.84 -10.44
CA TYR A 45 17.24 -18.48 -10.17
C TYR A 45 16.86 -17.17 -10.89
N PRO A 46 15.94 -17.20 -11.87
CA PRO A 46 15.43 -15.98 -12.50
C PRO A 46 14.35 -15.39 -11.58
N GLY A 47 14.70 -14.42 -10.76
CA GLY A 47 13.74 -13.73 -9.91
C GLY A 47 14.39 -13.05 -8.70
N PRO A 48 13.61 -12.31 -7.92
CA PRO A 48 14.10 -11.68 -6.70
C PRO A 48 14.63 -12.75 -5.74
N GLY A 49 15.96 -12.80 -5.59
CA GLY A 49 16.63 -13.79 -4.77
C GLY A 49 16.35 -13.60 -3.27
N PRO A 50 16.92 -14.46 -2.40
CA PRO A 50 16.78 -14.36 -0.94
C PRO A 50 17.18 -12.99 -0.36
N ARG A 51 17.96 -12.22 -1.12
CA ARG A 51 18.38 -10.86 -0.78
C ARG A 51 17.24 -9.83 -0.84
N LEU A 52 16.27 -9.97 -1.76
CA LEU A 52 15.10 -9.09 -1.76
C LEU A 52 14.32 -9.28 -0.46
N ALA A 53 13.95 -10.53 -0.14
CA ALA A 53 13.22 -10.84 1.08
C ALA A 53 13.92 -10.29 2.35
N ALA A 54 15.23 -10.53 2.47
CA ALA A 54 16.02 -10.00 3.59
C ALA A 54 16.03 -8.46 3.63
N SER A 55 16.11 -7.80 2.47
CA SER A 55 16.08 -6.33 2.38
C SER A 55 14.72 -5.78 2.82
N LEU A 56 13.63 -6.42 2.38
CA LEU A 56 12.28 -6.02 2.77
C LEU A 56 12.00 -6.27 4.25
N ASP A 57 12.54 -7.33 4.84
CA ASP A 57 12.45 -7.58 6.29
C ASP A 57 13.17 -6.48 7.09
N LEU A 58 14.34 -6.03 6.62
CA LEU A 58 15.06 -4.93 7.26
C LEU A 58 14.34 -3.58 7.10
N LEU A 59 13.79 -3.30 5.91
CA LEU A 59 12.97 -2.12 5.68
C LEU A 59 11.70 -2.14 6.54
N HIS A 60 11.05 -3.30 6.70
CA HIS A 60 9.88 -3.48 7.56
C HIS A 60 10.17 -3.18 9.04
N ALA A 61 11.40 -3.39 9.49
CA ALA A 61 11.82 -3.08 10.85
C ALA A 61 12.07 -1.58 11.09
N VAL A 62 12.06 -0.73 10.06
CA VAL A 62 12.28 0.72 10.19
C VAL A 62 11.12 1.35 10.96
N THR A 63 11.40 1.87 12.15
CA THR A 63 10.35 2.46 12.97
C THR A 63 9.93 3.83 12.43
N VAL A 64 8.63 4.03 12.25
CA VAL A 64 8.06 5.28 11.75
C VAL A 64 7.64 6.17 12.93
N PRO A 65 8.04 7.46 12.98
CA PRO A 65 7.50 8.39 13.97
C PRO A 65 5.98 8.54 13.82
N SER A 66 5.20 8.33 14.88
CA SER A 66 3.73 8.36 14.78
C SER A 66 3.17 9.71 14.28
N ALA A 67 3.86 10.81 14.58
CA ALA A 67 3.49 12.13 14.08
C ALA A 67 3.73 12.28 12.57
N ALA A 68 4.77 11.63 12.03
CA ALA A 68 5.04 11.61 10.60
C ALA A 68 4.01 10.73 9.87
N ALA A 69 3.70 9.55 10.43
CA ALA A 69 2.62 8.68 9.94
C ALA A 69 1.28 9.42 9.87
N ALA A 70 0.90 10.11 10.95
CA ALA A 70 -0.34 10.87 11.02
C ALA A 70 -0.42 12.06 10.04
N ALA A 71 0.73 12.52 9.52
CA ALA A 71 0.82 13.63 8.56
C ALA A 71 0.78 13.16 7.10
N ILE A 72 0.88 11.86 6.83
CA ILE A 72 0.73 11.31 5.48
C ILE A 72 -0.70 11.54 5.00
N SER A 73 -0.82 12.16 3.82
CA SER A 73 -2.10 12.48 3.19
C SER A 73 -2.43 11.59 1.99
N HIS A 74 -1.43 10.95 1.38
CA HIS A 74 -1.59 10.12 0.19
C HIS A 74 -0.72 8.87 0.33
N LEU A 75 -1.30 7.72 -0.03
CA LEU A 75 -0.57 6.47 -0.29
C LEU A 75 -1.01 5.93 -1.64
N ASP A 76 -0.03 5.57 -2.46
CA ASP A 76 -0.21 4.93 -3.77
C ASP A 76 0.57 3.60 -3.82
N PHE A 77 -0.01 2.63 -4.52
CA PHE A 77 0.57 1.30 -4.73
C PHE A 77 0.52 0.93 -6.22
N ASP A 78 0.89 1.87 -7.09
CA ASP A 78 0.81 1.75 -8.56
C ASP A 78 2.06 1.14 -9.21
N GLY A 79 2.99 0.61 -8.41
CA GLY A 79 4.28 0.07 -8.88
C GLY A 79 5.32 1.15 -9.22
N GLY A 80 4.93 2.42 -9.35
CA GLY A 80 5.82 3.55 -9.64
C GLY A 80 6.54 4.12 -8.42
N ASN A 81 6.37 3.52 -7.23
CA ASN A 81 6.88 4.05 -5.98
C ASN A 81 8.43 4.15 -5.97
N GLU A 82 8.94 5.29 -5.49
CA GLU A 82 10.38 5.57 -5.39
C GLU A 82 11.12 4.52 -4.54
N ILE A 83 10.47 3.99 -3.50
CA ILE A 83 11.07 2.97 -2.64
C ILE A 83 11.30 1.64 -3.39
N TYR A 84 10.41 1.25 -4.31
CA TYR A 84 10.59 0.03 -5.11
C TYR A 84 11.78 0.21 -6.04
N MET A 85 11.85 1.35 -6.74
CA MET A 85 12.97 1.67 -7.62
C MET A 85 14.30 1.73 -6.88
N LEU A 86 14.31 2.26 -5.65
CA LEU A 86 15.50 2.26 -4.79
C LEU A 86 15.94 0.84 -4.45
N VAL A 87 15.02 -0.02 -4.03
CA VAL A 87 15.33 -1.42 -3.71
C VAL A 87 15.87 -2.12 -4.96
N GLU A 88 15.16 -2.02 -6.07
CA GLU A 88 15.52 -2.68 -7.33
C GLU A 88 16.89 -2.27 -7.85
N GLN A 89 17.18 -0.96 -7.88
CA GLN A 89 18.48 -0.44 -8.30
C GLN A 89 19.61 -0.87 -7.36
N THR A 90 19.35 -0.96 -6.06
CA THR A 90 20.37 -1.38 -5.07
C THR A 90 20.68 -2.87 -5.17
N LEU A 91 19.69 -3.67 -5.59
CA LEU A 91 19.79 -5.11 -5.75
C LEU A 91 20.14 -5.55 -7.17
N ASP A 92 20.20 -4.61 -8.13
CA ASP A 92 20.40 -4.89 -9.56
C ASP A 92 19.34 -5.88 -10.11
N ILE A 93 18.09 -5.69 -9.69
CA ILE A 93 16.91 -6.42 -10.17
C ILE A 93 15.99 -5.46 -10.95
N ASP A 94 15.17 -6.01 -11.83
CA ASP A 94 14.23 -5.24 -12.66
C ASP A 94 12.87 -5.94 -12.60
N THR A 95 12.03 -5.52 -11.65
CA THR A 95 10.64 -5.97 -11.54
C THR A 95 9.65 -4.88 -11.98
N GLY A 96 10.14 -3.65 -12.14
CA GLY A 96 9.30 -2.50 -12.51
C GLY A 96 8.28 -2.15 -11.42
N GLY A 97 8.54 -2.53 -10.17
CA GLY A 97 7.60 -2.40 -9.07
C GLY A 97 6.43 -3.41 -9.10
N GLU A 98 6.43 -4.36 -10.04
CA GLU A 98 5.36 -5.36 -10.22
C GLU A 98 5.69 -6.71 -9.54
N SER A 99 6.41 -6.67 -8.41
CA SER A 99 6.68 -7.87 -7.61
C SER A 99 5.62 -8.09 -6.53
N ASP A 100 5.15 -9.34 -6.40
CA ASP A 100 4.25 -9.75 -5.32
C ASP A 100 4.82 -9.48 -3.92
N ASP A 101 6.14 -9.33 -3.81
CA ASP A 101 6.82 -8.99 -2.56
C ASP A 101 6.41 -7.62 -1.99
N TYR A 102 5.87 -6.73 -2.81
CA TYR A 102 5.41 -5.39 -2.44
C TYR A 102 3.91 -5.32 -2.12
N ASN A 103 3.18 -6.42 -2.29
CA ASN A 103 1.72 -6.46 -2.13
C ASN A 103 1.29 -6.06 -0.71
N VAL A 104 0.21 -5.27 -0.64
CA VAL A 104 -0.52 -4.99 0.61
C VAL A 104 -1.49 -6.14 0.87
N THR A 105 -1.26 -6.90 1.94
CA THR A 105 -2.10 -8.05 2.30
C THR A 105 -3.07 -7.75 3.44
N SER A 106 -2.85 -6.65 4.16
CA SER A 106 -3.70 -6.20 5.25
C SER A 106 -3.62 -4.68 5.44
N LEU A 107 -4.78 -4.08 5.78
CA LEU A 107 -4.90 -2.66 6.15
C LEU A 107 -4.81 -2.44 7.67
N GLU A 108 -4.47 -3.47 8.46
CA GLU A 108 -4.34 -3.35 9.91
C GLU A 108 -3.28 -2.29 10.29
N GLY A 109 -3.67 -1.37 11.17
CA GLY A 109 -2.83 -0.23 11.58
C GLY A 109 -3.08 1.06 10.81
N ILE A 110 -3.84 1.05 9.71
CA ILE A 110 -4.11 2.22 8.88
C ILE A 110 -4.73 3.40 9.65
N GLN A 111 -5.40 3.16 10.78
CA GLN A 111 -5.90 4.19 11.70
C GLN A 111 -4.80 5.12 12.25
N ALA A 112 -3.53 4.72 12.21
CA ALA A 112 -2.41 5.56 12.57
C ALA A 112 -2.14 6.67 11.53
N LEU A 113 -2.63 6.51 10.30
CA LEU A 113 -2.55 7.49 9.21
C LEU A 113 -3.73 8.46 9.26
N SER A 114 -3.97 9.10 10.41
CA SER A 114 -5.16 9.93 10.62
C SER A 114 -5.32 11.12 9.65
N GLY A 115 -4.24 11.49 8.95
CA GLY A 115 -4.23 12.51 7.91
C GLY A 115 -4.53 12.00 6.49
N LEU A 116 -4.68 10.69 6.29
CA LEU A 116 -4.79 10.06 4.97
C LEU A 116 -6.09 10.47 4.26
N GLN A 117 -5.94 11.12 3.11
CA GLN A 117 -7.01 11.64 2.27
C GLN A 117 -7.24 10.78 1.04
N SER A 118 -6.16 10.21 0.48
CA SER A 118 -6.21 9.33 -0.68
C SER A 118 -5.46 8.03 -0.40
N LEU A 119 -6.11 6.91 -0.69
CA LEU A 119 -5.53 5.58 -0.68
C LEU A 119 -5.78 4.94 -2.05
N ASP A 120 -4.71 4.74 -2.79
CA ASP A 120 -4.75 4.12 -4.10
C ASP A 120 -4.13 2.72 -4.05
N LEU A 121 -4.99 1.69 -4.09
CA LEU A 121 -4.62 0.28 -4.12
C LEU A 121 -4.76 -0.30 -5.54
N ASP A 122 -4.42 0.47 -6.59
CA ASP A 122 -4.51 -0.01 -7.99
C ASP A 122 -3.72 -1.32 -8.22
N GLY A 123 -4.13 -2.04 -9.28
CA GLY A 123 -3.85 -3.43 -9.64
C GLY A 123 -2.41 -3.85 -9.87
N HIS A 124 -1.42 -3.03 -9.51
CA HIS A 124 -0.04 -3.48 -9.39
C HIS A 124 0.18 -4.36 -8.14
N GLY A 125 -0.83 -4.41 -7.26
CA GLY A 125 -0.92 -5.36 -6.15
C GLY A 125 -1.98 -6.45 -6.33
N TYR A 126 -2.04 -7.15 -7.48
CA TYR A 126 -2.98 -8.28 -7.64
C TYR A 126 -2.67 -9.36 -6.60
N HIS A 127 -3.42 -9.33 -5.51
CA HIS A 127 -3.34 -10.31 -4.44
C HIS A 127 -4.37 -11.43 -4.69
N PRO A 128 -4.00 -12.71 -4.58
CA PRO A 128 -4.92 -13.82 -4.83
C PRO A 128 -6.02 -13.94 -3.76
N GLU A 129 -5.77 -13.45 -2.55
CA GLU A 129 -6.76 -13.48 -1.47
C GLU A 129 -7.50 -12.13 -1.36
N PRO A 130 -8.77 -12.15 -0.93
CA PRO A 130 -9.53 -10.93 -0.72
C PRO A 130 -8.91 -10.00 0.33
N LEU A 131 -8.90 -8.69 0.06
CA LEU A 131 -8.48 -7.67 1.02
C LEU A 131 -9.62 -7.34 1.99
N ASP A 132 -9.36 -7.41 3.30
CA ASP A 132 -10.32 -6.99 4.33
C ASP A 132 -10.32 -5.46 4.51
N LEU A 133 -11.47 -4.83 4.24
CA LEU A 133 -11.68 -3.39 4.35
C LEU A 133 -12.10 -2.97 5.77
N THR A 134 -12.38 -3.89 6.69
CA THR A 134 -12.80 -3.61 8.07
C THR A 134 -11.90 -2.59 8.80
N PRO A 135 -10.56 -2.63 8.66
CA PRO A 135 -9.66 -1.65 9.28
C PRO A 135 -9.93 -0.19 8.89
N LEU A 136 -10.60 0.06 7.76
CA LEU A 136 -10.99 1.41 7.33
C LEU A 136 -12.15 2.00 8.13
N THR A 137 -12.81 1.21 8.99
CA THR A 137 -14.03 1.65 9.70
C THR A 137 -13.83 2.98 10.43
N GLY A 138 -14.62 3.98 10.03
CA GLY A 138 -14.62 5.31 10.64
C GLY A 138 -13.39 6.15 10.35
N HIS A 139 -12.55 5.81 9.36
CA HIS A 139 -11.36 6.59 9.02
C HIS A 139 -11.71 8.06 8.77
N PRO A 140 -11.11 9.02 9.50
CA PRO A 140 -11.70 10.35 9.67
C PRO A 140 -11.62 11.25 8.43
N THR A 141 -10.63 11.01 7.58
CA THR A 141 -10.20 11.96 6.53
C THR A 141 -10.16 11.35 5.14
N LEU A 142 -10.36 10.02 5.01
CA LEU A 142 -10.22 9.32 3.74
C LEU A 142 -11.36 9.74 2.81
N SER A 143 -11.01 10.42 1.72
CA SER A 143 -11.96 10.99 0.76
C SER A 143 -11.90 10.34 -0.60
N GLU A 144 -10.77 9.75 -0.96
CA GLU A 144 -10.51 9.10 -2.23
C GLU A 144 -9.98 7.69 -1.97
N LEU A 145 -10.62 6.71 -2.57
CA LEU A 145 -10.27 5.30 -2.41
C LEU A 145 -10.36 4.60 -3.77
N PHE A 146 -9.26 3.99 -4.19
CA PHE A 146 -9.19 3.19 -5.40
C PHE A 146 -8.92 1.74 -4.99
N LEU A 147 -9.79 0.83 -5.42
CA LEU A 147 -9.75 -0.57 -5.05
C LEU A 147 -9.54 -1.45 -6.28
N THR A 148 -8.83 -2.55 -6.07
CA THR A 148 -8.62 -3.62 -7.04
C THR A 148 -8.86 -4.99 -6.41
N GLY A 149 -9.13 -6.00 -7.22
CA GLY A 149 -9.27 -7.39 -6.76
C GLY A 149 -10.51 -7.65 -5.91
N ASP A 150 -10.53 -8.79 -5.23
CA ASP A 150 -11.62 -9.16 -4.33
C ASP A 150 -11.47 -8.42 -2.99
N CYS A 151 -12.56 -7.88 -2.46
CA CYS A 151 -12.61 -7.15 -1.20
C CYS A 151 -13.71 -7.72 -0.29
N THR A 152 -13.39 -7.85 0.99
CA THR A 152 -14.34 -8.22 2.05
C THR A 152 -14.57 -7.08 3.03
N GLY A 153 -15.68 -7.14 3.77
CA GLY A 153 -16.00 -6.10 4.76
C GLY A 153 -16.44 -4.78 4.12
N ALA A 154 -17.05 -4.80 2.93
CA ALA A 154 -17.41 -3.60 2.20
C ALA A 154 -18.33 -2.64 2.97
N GLY A 155 -19.09 -3.13 3.96
CA GLY A 155 -19.87 -2.28 4.86
C GLY A 155 -19.04 -1.24 5.63
N ALA A 156 -17.73 -1.45 5.81
CA ALA A 156 -16.82 -0.46 6.40
C ALA A 156 -16.79 0.85 5.61
N LEU A 157 -16.95 0.80 4.28
CA LEU A 157 -16.96 1.98 3.42
C LEU A 157 -18.10 2.94 3.76
N GLU A 158 -19.23 2.42 4.23
CA GLU A 158 -20.37 3.24 4.65
C GLU A 158 -20.10 4.02 5.94
N SER A 159 -19.11 3.60 6.74
CA SER A 159 -18.73 4.33 7.95
C SER A 159 -17.80 5.51 7.70
N LEU A 160 -17.25 5.64 6.49
CA LEU A 160 -16.32 6.70 6.12
C LEU A 160 -17.05 8.05 6.01
N PRO A 161 -16.78 9.02 6.91
CA PRO A 161 -17.50 10.29 6.93
C PRO A 161 -17.06 11.25 5.83
N ALA A 162 -15.83 11.09 5.33
CA ALA A 162 -15.21 11.99 4.35
C ALA A 162 -15.17 11.42 2.92
N LEU A 163 -15.58 10.16 2.72
CA LEU A 163 -15.51 9.50 1.41
C LEU A 163 -16.31 10.28 0.37
N ARG A 164 -15.67 10.61 -0.75
CA ARG A 164 -16.25 11.38 -1.86
C ARG A 164 -16.11 10.65 -3.19
N ASN A 165 -14.98 9.99 -3.40
CA ASN A 165 -14.68 9.25 -4.61
C ASN A 165 -14.30 7.82 -4.24
N LEU A 166 -14.95 6.87 -4.88
CA LEU A 166 -14.64 5.45 -4.78
C LEU A 166 -14.48 4.89 -6.19
N ASP A 167 -13.31 4.35 -6.51
CA ASP A 167 -13.10 3.58 -7.74
C ASP A 167 -13.11 2.08 -7.42
N ILE A 168 -14.05 1.37 -8.04
CA ILE A 168 -14.18 -0.10 -7.97
C ILE A 168 -14.21 -0.69 -9.39
N THR A 169 -13.63 -0.01 -10.37
CA THR A 169 -13.58 -0.46 -11.77
C THR A 169 -12.88 -1.82 -11.90
N LEU A 170 -11.91 -2.08 -11.04
CA LEU A 170 -11.12 -3.30 -10.99
C LEU A 170 -11.38 -4.15 -9.72
N ALA A 171 -12.32 -3.74 -8.87
CA ALA A 171 -12.63 -4.44 -7.62
C ALA A 171 -13.95 -5.22 -7.68
N HIS A 172 -14.04 -6.23 -6.83
CA HIS A 172 -15.27 -6.93 -6.48
C HIS A 172 -15.52 -6.83 -4.97
N LEU A 173 -16.65 -6.27 -4.58
CA LEU A 173 -17.06 -6.15 -3.19
C LEU A 173 -17.94 -7.33 -2.77
N ASP A 174 -17.74 -7.84 -1.56
CA ASP A 174 -18.56 -8.90 -0.95
C ASP A 174 -20.02 -8.48 -0.69
N ASP A 175 -20.29 -7.17 -0.59
CA ASP A 175 -21.64 -6.59 -0.62
C ASP A 175 -21.83 -5.73 -1.88
N PRO A 176 -22.55 -6.23 -2.90
CA PRO A 176 -22.75 -5.52 -4.16
C PRO A 176 -23.70 -4.32 -4.07
N ASP A 177 -24.42 -4.14 -2.95
CA ASP A 177 -25.35 -3.02 -2.75
C ASP A 177 -24.67 -1.81 -2.09
N VAL A 178 -23.49 -1.97 -1.48
CA VAL A 178 -22.69 -0.86 -0.89
C VAL A 178 -22.50 0.31 -1.86
N PRO A 179 -22.08 0.10 -3.13
CA PRO A 179 -21.92 1.18 -4.10
C PRO A 179 -23.18 2.03 -4.25
N THR A 180 -24.35 1.40 -4.37
CA THR A 180 -25.64 2.10 -4.50
C THR A 180 -25.96 2.93 -3.26
N ARG A 181 -25.66 2.41 -2.05
CA ARG A 181 -25.88 3.14 -0.78
C ARG A 181 -24.93 4.33 -0.64
N LEU A 182 -23.70 4.21 -1.11
CA LEU A 182 -22.72 5.29 -1.14
C LEU A 182 -23.12 6.38 -2.15
N GLU A 183 -23.56 6.01 -3.35
CA GLU A 183 -24.10 6.94 -4.35
C GLU A 183 -25.30 7.73 -3.81
N ALA A 184 -26.21 7.05 -3.09
CA ALA A 184 -27.36 7.69 -2.45
C ALA A 184 -26.96 8.73 -1.37
N ARG A 185 -25.74 8.62 -0.81
CA ARG A 185 -25.13 9.61 0.11
C ARG A 185 -24.36 10.72 -0.60
N GLY A 186 -24.23 10.66 -1.93
CA GLY A 186 -23.50 11.64 -2.74
C GLY A 186 -22.04 11.29 -3.00
N VAL A 187 -21.61 10.06 -2.73
CA VAL A 187 -20.28 9.56 -3.14
C VAL A 187 -20.31 9.31 -4.66
N THR A 188 -19.29 9.77 -5.37
CA THR A 188 -19.07 9.40 -6.77
C THR A 188 -18.41 8.03 -6.81
N VAL A 189 -19.09 7.06 -7.41
CA VAL A 189 -18.59 5.69 -7.54
C VAL A 189 -18.29 5.38 -9.00
N HIS A 190 -17.06 4.98 -9.29
CA HIS A 190 -16.63 4.52 -10.61
C HIS A 190 -16.77 3.01 -10.68
N HIS A 191 -17.59 2.54 -11.63
CA HIS A 191 -17.87 1.12 -11.83
C HIS A 191 -17.16 0.62 -13.09
N ARG A 192 -16.92 -0.68 -13.14
CA ARG A 192 -16.46 -1.36 -14.35
C ARG A 192 -17.43 -1.04 -15.49
N GLY A 193 -16.94 -0.37 -16.54
CA GLY A 193 -17.75 -0.04 -17.71
C GLY A 193 -18.45 -1.28 -18.25
N ARG A 194 -19.78 -1.25 -18.34
CA ARG A 194 -20.55 -2.31 -19.00
C ARG A 194 -20.08 -2.42 -20.45
N ARG A 195 -19.42 -3.53 -20.80
CA ARG A 195 -19.27 -3.92 -22.21
C ARG A 195 -20.60 -4.40 -22.76
#